data_AF-A0A9E1SB78-F1
#
_entry.id   AF-A0A9E1SB78-F1
#
_cell.length_a   1.000
_cell.length_b   1.000
_cell.length_c   1.000
_cell.angle_alpha   90.00
_cell.angle_beta   90.00
_cell.angle_gamma   90.00
#
_symmetry.space_group_name_H-M   'P 1'
#
loop_
_entity.id
_entity.type
_entity.pdbx_description
1 polymer ?
#
loop_
_entity_poly.entity_id
_entity_poly.type
_entity_poly.pdbx_seq_one_letter_code
_entity_poly.pdbx_strand_id
1 'polypeptide(L)'
;MDDLDDIEDEFTQYWQDQKVEALGRICEEEQLDKEQFNALIEAYIYSGINPIRDDVLNCLNNKPSVLKSVQIGERIIDRMQDYIDVFVNDMVA
;
A
#
# COMPACT_ATOMS: atom_id res chain seq x y z
N MET A 1 -19.43 -17.80 -23.38
CA MET A 1 -18.06 -17.26 -23.31
C MET A 1 -18.22 -15.77 -23.41
N ASP A 2 -18.68 -15.14 -22.32
CA ASP A 2 -18.85 -13.69 -22.21
C ASP A 2 -18.92 -13.31 -20.71
N ASP A 3 -19.44 -14.22 -19.87
CA ASP A 3 -19.50 -14.03 -18.42
C ASP A 3 -18.13 -13.97 -17.70
N LEU A 4 -17.04 -14.48 -18.30
CA LEU A 4 -15.73 -14.46 -17.62
C LEU A 4 -15.01 -13.11 -17.78
N ASP A 5 -15.09 -12.49 -18.96
CA ASP A 5 -14.50 -11.17 -19.22
C ASP A 5 -15.19 -10.07 -18.39
N ASP A 6 -16.53 -10.12 -18.27
CA ASP A 6 -17.31 -9.13 -17.51
C ASP A 6 -17.03 -9.21 -16.00
N ILE A 7 -16.85 -10.44 -15.49
CA ILE A 7 -16.43 -10.67 -14.11
C ILE A 7 -15.01 -10.15 -13.88
N GLU A 8 -14.05 -10.39 -14.79
CA GLU A 8 -12.67 -9.90 -14.64
C GLU A 8 -12.60 -8.35 -14.62
N ASP A 9 -13.42 -7.67 -15.41
CA ASP A 9 -13.47 -6.19 -15.46
C ASP A 9 -14.10 -5.61 -14.17
N GLU A 10 -15.21 -6.18 -13.69
CA GLU A 10 -15.82 -5.79 -12.41
C GLU A 10 -14.90 -6.06 -11.22
N PHE A 11 -14.20 -7.21 -11.21
CA PHE A 11 -13.20 -7.52 -10.18
C PHE A 11 -12.05 -6.51 -10.21
N THR A 12 -11.55 -6.15 -11.39
CA THR A 12 -10.49 -5.16 -11.53
C THR A 12 -10.92 -3.81 -10.97
N GLN A 13 -12.13 -3.34 -11.29
CA GLN A 13 -12.68 -2.10 -10.74
C GLN A 13 -12.84 -2.16 -9.22
N TYR A 14 -13.42 -3.23 -8.69
CA TYR A 14 -13.59 -3.42 -7.25
C TYR A 14 -12.24 -3.44 -6.53
N TRP A 15 -11.25 -4.13 -7.10
CA TRP A 15 -9.91 -4.20 -6.54
C TRP A 15 -9.24 -2.84 -6.51
N GLN A 16 -9.37 -2.03 -7.56
CA GLN A 16 -8.87 -0.65 -7.58
C GLN A 16 -9.52 0.21 -6.49
N ASP A 17 -10.84 0.08 -6.30
CA ASP A 17 -11.56 0.85 -5.28
C ASP A 17 -11.12 0.44 -3.86
N GLN A 18 -11.03 -0.87 -3.59
CA GLN A 18 -10.54 -1.41 -2.31
C GLN A 18 -9.09 -0.99 -2.03
N LYS A 19 -8.24 -1.00 -3.07
CA LYS A 19 -6.87 -0.49 -3.00
C LYS A 19 -6.85 0.97 -2.54
N VAL A 20 -7.60 1.83 -3.22
CA VAL A 20 -7.68 3.27 -2.93
C VAL A 20 -8.27 3.56 -1.54
N GLU A 21 -9.26 2.78 -1.10
CA GLU A 21 -9.86 2.85 0.23
C GLU A 21 -8.88 2.43 1.34
N ALA A 22 -8.28 1.25 1.24
CA ALA A 22 -7.37 0.73 2.26
C ALA A 22 -6.13 1.62 2.39
N LEU A 23 -5.57 2.05 1.27
CA LEU A 23 -4.44 2.98 1.21
C LEU A 23 -4.84 4.33 1.83
N GLY A 24 -6.05 4.83 1.54
CA GLY A 24 -6.62 6.02 2.19
C GLY A 24 -6.71 5.89 3.71
N ARG A 25 -7.24 4.78 4.24
CA ARG A 25 -7.34 4.54 5.68
C ARG A 25 -5.98 4.51 6.36
N ILE A 26 -5.01 3.80 5.78
CA ILE A 26 -3.63 3.75 6.30
C ILE A 26 -3.01 5.16 6.31
N CYS A 27 -3.22 5.92 5.23
CA CYS A 27 -2.74 7.29 5.14
C CYS A 27 -3.39 8.23 6.16
N GLU A 28 -4.69 8.13 6.41
CA GLU A 28 -5.36 8.94 7.42
C GLU A 28 -4.96 8.55 8.85
N GLU A 29 -4.87 7.26 9.15
CA GLU A 29 -4.50 6.78 10.49
C GLU A 29 -3.07 7.17 10.87
N GLU A 30 -2.11 7.02 9.95
CA GLU A 30 -0.69 7.27 10.23
C GLU A 30 -0.20 8.63 9.70
N GLN A 31 -1.09 9.49 9.16
CA GLN A 31 -0.75 10.77 8.53
C GLN A 31 0.29 10.65 7.40
N LEU A 32 0.09 9.66 6.53
CA LEU A 32 0.93 9.48 5.34
C LEU A 32 0.40 10.27 4.16
N ASP A 33 1.33 10.64 3.30
CA ASP A 33 1.04 11.16 1.99
C ASP A 33 0.60 10.04 1.06
N LYS A 34 -0.62 10.17 0.52
CA LYS A 34 -1.24 9.14 -0.31
C LYS A 34 -0.48 8.93 -1.62
N GLU A 35 0.04 9.99 -2.21
CA GLU A 35 0.80 9.91 -3.47
C GLU A 35 2.13 9.20 -3.25
N GLN A 36 2.88 9.59 -2.21
CA GLN A 36 4.16 8.94 -1.89
C GLN A 36 3.98 7.47 -1.51
N PHE A 37 2.97 7.16 -0.68
CA PHE A 37 2.72 5.77 -0.26
C PHE A 37 2.25 4.89 -1.44
N ASN A 38 1.45 5.42 -2.35
CA ASN A 38 1.08 4.72 -3.58
C ASN A 38 2.30 4.46 -4.47
N ALA A 39 3.15 5.47 -4.69
CA ALA A 39 4.37 5.33 -5.46
C ALA A 39 5.32 4.27 -4.85
N LEU A 40 5.34 4.15 -3.52
CA LEU A 40 6.10 3.12 -2.80
C LEU A 40 5.60 1.71 -3.06
N ILE A 41 4.28 1.52 -3.04
CA ILE A 41 3.66 0.23 -3.36
C ILE A 41 3.93 -0.11 -4.84
N GLU A 42 3.78 0.85 -5.76
CA GLU A 42 4.08 0.63 -7.17
C GLU A 42 5.56 0.29 -7.40
N ALA A 43 6.48 1.02 -6.75
CA ALA A 43 7.91 0.75 -6.80
C ALA A 43 8.24 -0.63 -6.24
N TYR A 44 7.56 -1.06 -5.17
CA TYR A 44 7.67 -2.41 -4.62
C TYR A 44 7.18 -3.46 -5.60
N ILE A 45 5.98 -3.30 -6.18
CA ILE A 45 5.40 -4.26 -7.13
C ILE A 45 6.28 -4.38 -8.38
N TYR A 46 6.82 -3.25 -8.86
CA TYR A 46 7.65 -3.22 -10.06
C TYR A 46 9.07 -3.74 -9.82
N SER A 47 9.71 -3.31 -8.72
CA SER A 47 11.12 -3.66 -8.44
C SER A 47 11.28 -4.92 -7.60
N GLY A 48 10.24 -5.33 -6.87
CA GLY A 48 10.28 -6.40 -5.87
C GLY A 48 11.09 -6.07 -4.62
N ILE A 49 11.42 -4.80 -4.40
CA ILE A 49 12.32 -4.37 -3.31
C ILE A 49 11.49 -3.79 -2.17
N ASN A 50 11.55 -4.43 -0.99
CA ASN A 50 10.96 -3.91 0.24
C ASN A 50 11.50 -2.50 0.53
N PRO A 51 10.60 -1.53 0.79
CA PRO A 51 11.05 -0.20 1.14
C PRO A 51 11.72 -0.19 2.51
N ILE A 52 12.69 0.70 2.67
CA ILE A 52 13.34 0.91 3.95
C ILE A 52 12.51 1.89 4.78
N ARG A 53 12.71 1.85 6.10
CA ARG A 53 12.04 2.77 7.04
C ARG A 53 12.14 4.23 6.59
N ASP A 54 13.28 4.65 6.04
CA ASP A 54 13.50 6.04 5.63
C ASP A 54 12.55 6.49 4.51
N ASP A 55 12.26 5.63 3.52
CA ASP A 55 11.30 5.92 2.45
C ASP A 55 9.89 6.12 3.01
N VAL A 56 9.46 5.24 3.91
CA VAL A 56 8.13 5.31 4.50
C VAL A 56 8.02 6.49 5.45
N LEU A 57 9.12 6.84 6.12
CA LEU A 57 9.23 8.07 6.93
C LEU A 57 9.20 9.34 6.09
N ASN A 58 9.68 9.30 4.85
CA ASN A 58 9.52 10.42 3.91
C ASN A 58 8.08 10.56 3.41
N CYS A 59 7.25 9.54 3.53
CA CYS A 59 5.81 9.63 3.26
C CYS A 59 5.04 10.29 4.39
N LEU A 60 5.59 10.36 5.61
CA LEU A 60 4.90 10.98 6.72
C LEU A 60 4.82 12.50 6.51
N ASN A 61 3.60 13.03 6.46
CA ASN A 61 3.36 14.47 6.37
C ASN A 61 3.83 15.21 7.64
N ASN A 62 3.79 14.53 8.79
CA ASN A 62 4.33 15.04 10.05
C ASN A 62 5.52 14.18 10.48
N LYS A 63 6.73 14.75 10.45
CA LYS A 63 7.94 14.09 10.95
C LYS A 63 7.83 13.90 12.47
N PRO A 64 7.63 12.68 12.97
CA PRO A 64 7.61 12.43 14.41
C PRO A 64 9.02 12.63 14.98
N SER A 65 9.13 12.69 16.31
CA SER A 65 10.45 12.54 16.95
C SER A 65 11.09 11.20 16.54
N VAL A 66 12.40 11.20 16.28
CA VAL A 66 13.20 10.05 15.81
C VAL A 66 12.84 8.73 16.50
N LEU A 67 12.58 8.76 17.81
CA LEU A 67 12.19 7.60 18.61
C LEU A 67 10.85 6.96 18.20
N LYS A 68 9.86 7.77 17.80
CA LYS A 68 8.55 7.30 17.33
C LYS A 68 8.56 6.96 15.85
N SER A 69 9.35 7.68 15.07
CA SER A 69 9.51 7.45 13.63
C SER A 69 9.89 5.99 13.34
N VAL A 70 10.81 5.41 14.11
CA VAL A 70 11.19 4.00 13.93
C VAL A 70 10.00 3.05 14.07
N GLN A 71 9.20 3.17 15.14
CA GLN A 71 8.03 2.32 15.37
C GLN A 71 6.94 2.53 14.32
N ILE A 72 6.69 3.77 13.93
CA ILE A 72 5.69 4.12 12.92
C ILE A 72 6.12 3.55 11.56
N GLY A 73 7.38 3.76 11.16
CA GLY A 73 7.92 3.23 9.92
C GLY A 73 7.80 1.71 9.82
N GLU A 74 8.09 0.96 10.90
CA GLU A 74 7.87 -0.49 10.91
C GLU A 74 6.40 -0.89 10.74
N ARG A 75 5.49 -0.23 11.46
CA ARG A 75 4.06 -0.52 11.37
C ARG A 75 3.52 -0.28 9.98
N ILE A 76 4.00 0.77 9.30
CA ILE A 76 3.54 1.07 7.94
C ILE A 76 4.13 0.08 6.94
N ILE A 77 5.41 -0.31 7.06
CA ILE A 77 6.00 -1.35 6.20
C ILE A 77 5.22 -2.66 6.36
N ASP A 78 4.89 -3.04 7.59
CA ASP A 78 4.12 -4.25 7.88
C ASP A 78 2.72 -4.19 7.25
N ARG A 79 1.99 -3.07 7.44
CA ARG A 79 0.69 -2.86 6.77
C ARG A 79 0.80 -2.84 5.25
N MET A 80 1.87 -2.26 4.70
CA MET A 80 2.11 -2.23 3.26
C MET A 80 2.34 -3.64 2.73
N GLN A 81 3.12 -4.45 3.46
CA GLN A 81 3.43 -5.81 3.07
C GLN A 81 2.20 -6.72 3.19
N ASP A 82 1.39 -6.57 4.23
CA ASP A 82 0.08 -7.24 4.39
C ASP A 82 -0.87 -6.85 3.26
N TYR A 83 -0.96 -5.56 2.94
CA TYR A 83 -1.70 -5.08 1.79
C TYR A 83 -1.19 -5.71 0.49
N ILE A 84 0.12 -5.71 0.22
CA ILE A 84 0.64 -6.32 -1.00
C ILE A 84 0.39 -7.82 -1.02
N ASP A 85 0.49 -8.51 0.11
CA ASP A 85 0.18 -9.94 0.19
C ASP A 85 -1.28 -10.21 -0.20
N VAL A 86 -2.22 -9.45 0.36
CA VAL A 86 -3.66 -9.53 0.03
C VAL A 86 -3.95 -9.13 -1.41
N PHE A 87 -3.33 -8.05 -1.89
CA PHE A 87 -3.71 -7.41 -3.16
C PHE A 87 -2.90 -7.84 -4.38
N VAL A 88 -1.74 -8.50 -4.18
CA VAL A 88 -0.79 -8.89 -5.23
C VAL A 88 -0.45 -10.37 -5.14
N ASN A 89 -0.31 -10.93 -3.93
CA ASN A 89 0.14 -12.31 -3.75
C ASN A 89 -1.03 -13.30 -3.67
N ASP A 90 -2.15 -12.94 -3.03
CA ASP A 90 -3.38 -13.74 -2.98
C ASP A 90 -4.04 -13.89 -4.37
N MET A 91 -3.79 -12.95 -5.29
CA MET A 91 -4.21 -13.03 -6.70
C MET A 91 -3.44 -14.09 -7.52
N VAL A 92 -2.38 -14.70 -6.97
CA VAL A 92 -1.47 -15.64 -7.66
C VAL A 92 -1.61 -17.08 -7.12
N ALA A 93 -2.49 -17.34 -6.14
CA ALA A 93 -2.69 -18.66 -5.54
C ALA A 93 -3.65 -19.58 -6.32
#